data_AF-A0A851JS68-F1
#
_entry.id   AF-A0A851JS68-F1
#
_cell.length_a   1.000
_cell.length_b   1.000
_cell.length_c   1.000
_cell.angle_alpha   90.00
_cell.angle_beta   90.00
_cell.angle_gamma   90.00
#
_symmetry.space_group_name_H-M   'P 1'
#
loop_
_entity.id
_entity.type
_entity.pdbx_description
1 polymer ?
#
loop_
_entity_poly.entity_id
_entity_poly.type
_entity_poly.pdbx_seq_one_letter_code
_entity_poly.pdbx_strand_id
1 'polypeptide(L)'
;MGKGDPKKPRGKMSSYAFFVQTCREEHKKKHPDASVNFSEFSKKCSERWKTMSSKEKGKFEDMAKADKLRYEKEMKNYVPPKGETKKKFKDPNAPKRPPSAFFLFCSEFRPKIKGEHPGLSIGDVAKKLGEMWNNTAADEKQPYEKKAAKLKEKYEK
;
A
#
# COMPACT_ATOMS: atom_id res chain seq x y z
N MET A 1 9.75 11.96 12.59
CA MET A 1 9.23 11.39 11.32
C MET A 1 9.40 9.89 11.41
N GLY A 2 8.29 9.14 11.33
CA GLY A 2 8.25 7.72 11.72
C GLY A 2 9.20 6.85 10.89
N LYS A 3 9.95 5.99 11.57
CA LYS A 3 10.79 4.96 10.95
C LYS A 3 9.86 3.95 10.24
N GLY A 4 9.57 4.20 8.96
CA GLY A 4 8.95 3.22 8.08
C GLY A 4 9.95 2.10 7.74
N ASP A 5 9.47 1.01 7.15
CA ASP A 5 10.32 -0.08 6.66
C ASP A 5 11.51 0.47 5.87
N PRO A 6 12.78 0.21 6.28
CA PRO A 6 13.97 0.63 5.56
C PRO A 6 14.04 0.13 4.11
N LYS A 7 13.36 -0.97 3.79
CA LYS A 7 13.28 -1.52 2.43
C LYS A 7 12.21 -0.84 1.57
N LYS A 8 11.34 -0.02 2.18
CA LYS A 8 10.32 0.71 1.46
C LYS A 8 10.96 1.78 0.57
N PRO A 9 10.66 1.77 -0.74
CA PRO A 9 11.12 2.82 -1.63
C PRO A 9 10.77 4.20 -1.11
N ARG A 10 11.72 5.13 -1.21
CA ARG A 10 11.51 6.52 -0.81
C ARG A 10 10.35 7.12 -1.59
N GLY A 11 9.54 7.96 -0.94
CA GLY A 11 8.41 8.62 -1.58
C GLY A 11 8.83 9.43 -2.81
N LYS A 12 7.89 9.57 -3.75
CA LYS A 12 8.10 10.41 -4.93
C LYS A 12 8.20 11.89 -4.57
N MET A 13 9.18 12.59 -5.15
CA MET A 13 9.36 14.02 -4.99
C MET A 13 8.59 14.79 -6.06
N SER A 14 7.94 15.89 -5.67
CA SER A 14 7.27 16.80 -6.60
C SER A 14 8.27 17.77 -7.24
N SER A 15 7.84 18.45 -8.32
CA SER A 15 8.64 19.48 -8.98
C SER A 15 9.04 20.60 -8.02
N TYR A 16 8.11 21.03 -7.18
CA TYR A 16 8.40 21.99 -6.11
C TYR A 16 9.40 21.44 -5.08
N ALA A 17 9.30 20.16 -4.69
CA ALA A 17 10.24 19.56 -3.74
C ALA A 17 11.68 19.53 -4.28
N PHE A 18 11.85 19.21 -5.58
CA PHE A 18 13.16 19.32 -6.25
C PHE A 18 13.66 20.75 -6.28
N PHE A 19 12.79 21.72 -6.57
CA PHE A 19 13.15 23.13 -6.56
C PHE A 19 13.60 23.63 -5.19
N VAL A 20 12.89 23.25 -4.12
CA VAL A 20 13.27 23.59 -2.75
C VAL A 20 14.63 22.98 -2.41
N GLN A 21 14.89 21.76 -2.86
CA GLN A 21 16.20 21.11 -2.69
C GLN A 21 17.31 21.88 -3.41
N THR A 22 17.12 22.23 -4.69
CA THR A 22 18.13 23.01 -5.43
C THR A 22 18.37 24.38 -4.81
N CYS A 23 17.32 25.07 -4.36
CA CYS A 23 17.46 26.33 -3.63
C CYS A 23 18.29 26.15 -2.34
N ARG A 24 18.13 25.02 -1.66
CA ARG A 24 18.82 24.74 -0.40
C ARG A 24 20.30 24.44 -0.65
N GLU A 25 20.60 23.71 -1.72
CA GLU A 25 21.97 23.43 -2.16
C GLU A 25 22.69 24.70 -2.64
N GLU A 26 22.02 25.55 -3.42
CA GLU A 26 22.55 26.87 -3.82
C GLU A 26 22.86 27.74 -2.60
N HIS A 27 21.95 27.79 -1.62
CA HIS A 27 22.16 28.57 -0.41
C HIS A 27 23.34 28.04 0.42
N LYS A 28 23.47 26.71 0.58
CA LYS A 28 24.60 26.11 1.28
C LYS A 28 25.93 26.39 0.58
N LYS A 29 25.96 26.42 -0.76
CA LYS A 29 27.17 26.75 -1.52
C LYS A 29 27.58 28.22 -1.34
N LYS A 30 26.61 29.14 -1.33
CA LYS A 30 26.86 30.58 -1.18
C LYS A 30 27.12 31.01 0.26
N HIS A 31 26.55 30.28 1.22
CA HIS A 31 26.67 30.56 2.64
C HIS A 31 26.91 29.25 3.41
N PRO A 32 28.12 28.66 3.33
CA PRO A 32 28.44 27.39 3.96
C PRO A 32 28.34 27.44 5.50
N ASP A 33 28.67 28.58 6.12
CA ASP A 33 28.60 28.77 7.58
C ASP A 33 27.29 29.42 8.06
N ALA A 34 26.37 29.80 7.16
CA ALA A 34 25.11 30.40 7.58
C ALA A 34 24.08 29.35 7.95
N SER A 35 23.57 29.46 9.17
CA SER A 35 22.41 28.69 9.61
C SER A 35 21.16 29.16 8.86
N VAL A 36 20.58 28.27 8.04
CA VAL A 36 19.33 28.54 7.31
C VAL A 36 18.12 28.37 8.23
N ASN A 37 17.41 29.46 8.52
CA ASN A 37 16.10 29.40 9.16
C ASN A 37 15.07 28.77 8.20
N PHE A 38 14.57 27.57 8.55
CA PHE A 38 13.64 26.81 7.70
C PHE A 38 12.36 27.57 7.37
N SER A 39 11.82 28.35 8.32
CA SER A 39 10.58 29.11 8.13
C SER A 39 10.74 30.20 7.08
N GLU A 40 11.83 30.97 7.17
CA GLU A 40 12.15 32.02 6.21
C GLU A 40 12.53 31.44 4.84
N PHE A 41 13.30 30.35 4.85
CA PHE A 41 13.70 29.67 3.62
C PHE A 41 12.48 29.11 2.88
N SER A 42 11.54 28.49 3.60
CA SER A 42 10.31 27.96 2.99
C SER A 42 9.45 29.07 2.38
N LYS A 43 9.36 30.24 3.02
CA LYS A 43 8.66 31.41 2.46
C LYS A 43 9.33 31.91 1.18
N LYS A 44 10.65 32.11 1.21
CA LYS A 44 11.45 32.53 0.04
C LYS A 44 11.32 31.55 -1.14
N CYS A 45 11.36 30.24 -0.88
CA CYS A 45 11.14 29.23 -1.92
C CYS A 45 9.72 29.30 -2.51
N SER A 46 8.69 29.51 -1.68
CA SER A 46 7.31 29.60 -2.16
C SER A 46 7.11 30.80 -3.07
N GLU A 47 7.62 31.96 -2.68
CA GLU A 47 7.58 33.18 -3.49
C GLU A 47 8.34 33.02 -4.80
N ARG A 48 9.59 32.54 -4.74
CA ARG A 48 10.43 32.30 -5.93
C ARG A 48 9.76 31.31 -6.88
N TRP A 49 9.15 30.24 -6.36
CA TRP A 49 8.42 29.28 -7.19
C TRP A 49 7.21 29.89 -7.88
N LYS A 50 6.45 30.77 -7.20
CA LYS A 50 5.31 31.47 -7.83
C LYS A 50 5.77 32.36 -8.98
N THR A 51 6.86 33.10 -8.79
CA THR A 51 7.41 34.04 -9.80
C THR A 51 8.21 33.36 -10.91
N MET A 52 8.60 32.09 -10.76
CA MET A 52 9.33 31.37 -11.82
C MET A 52 8.46 31.16 -13.05
N SER A 53 9.09 31.29 -14.21
CA SER A 53 8.48 31.06 -15.51
C SER A 53 8.16 29.58 -15.74
N SER A 54 7.21 29.29 -16.64
CA SER A 54 6.86 27.92 -17.03
C SER A 54 8.08 27.15 -17.59
N LYS A 55 9.01 27.85 -18.25
CA LYS A 55 10.23 27.25 -18.80
C LYS A 55 11.20 26.78 -17.69
N GLU A 56 11.36 27.57 -16.63
CA GLU A 56 12.18 27.20 -15.47
C GLU A 56 11.53 26.09 -14.66
N LYS A 57 10.20 26.15 -14.48
CA LYS A 57 9.41 25.09 -13.85
C LYS A 57 9.48 23.78 -14.63
N GLY A 58 9.52 23.84 -15.97
CA GLY A 58 9.60 22.67 -16.84
C GLY A 58 10.75 21.73 -16.48
N LYS A 59 11.93 22.26 -16.17
CA LYS A 59 13.09 21.46 -15.71
C LYS A 59 12.75 20.64 -14.46
N PHE A 60 12.06 21.24 -13.50
CA PHE A 60 11.68 20.58 -12.24
C PHE A 60 10.50 19.61 -12.43
N GLU A 61 9.60 19.90 -13.38
CA GLU A 61 8.54 18.97 -13.78
C GLU A 61 9.10 17.70 -14.41
N ASP A 62 10.11 17.81 -15.27
CA ASP A 62 10.75 16.65 -15.87
C ASP A 62 11.53 15.82 -14.84
N MET A 63 12.19 16.47 -13.88
CA MET A 63 12.77 15.77 -12.72
C MET A 63 11.71 15.04 -11.88
N ALA A 64 10.55 15.66 -11.65
CA ALA A 64 9.45 15.03 -10.93
C ALA A 64 8.84 13.85 -11.70
N LYS A 65 8.74 13.94 -13.03
CA LYS A 65 8.32 12.81 -13.89
C LYS A 65 9.32 11.66 -13.80
N ALA A 66 10.62 11.94 -13.86
CA ALA A 66 11.66 10.92 -13.73
C ALA A 66 11.64 10.26 -12.33
N ASP A 67 11.46 11.04 -11.25
CA ASP A 67 11.35 10.53 -9.88
C ASP A 67 10.09 9.67 -9.69
N LYS A 68 8.98 10.06 -10.32
CA LYS A 68 7.76 9.24 -10.38
C LYS A 68 8.04 7.88 -11.02
N LEU A 69 8.73 7.84 -12.17
CA LEU A 69 9.09 6.58 -12.84
C LEU A 69 10.03 5.72 -12.00
N ARG A 70 11.02 6.31 -11.32
CA ARG A 70 11.87 5.60 -10.36
C ARG A 70 11.02 4.97 -9.26
N TYR A 71 10.17 5.76 -8.61
CA TYR A 71 9.32 5.30 -7.52
C TYR A 71 8.39 4.16 -7.96
N GLU A 72 7.77 4.26 -9.13
CA GLU A 72 6.90 3.22 -9.68
C GLU A 72 7.68 1.92 -9.95
N LYS A 73 8.90 2.02 -10.51
CA LYS A 73 9.78 0.88 -10.74
C LYS A 73 10.24 0.21 -9.43
N GLU A 74 10.64 1.01 -8.44
CA GLU A 74 11.03 0.51 -7.12
C GLU A 74 9.85 -0.12 -6.38
N MET A 75 8.67 0.51 -6.43
CA MET A 75 7.45 -0.01 -5.80
C MET A 75 6.96 -1.32 -6.45
N LYS A 76 7.16 -1.50 -7.75
CA LYS A 76 6.83 -2.78 -8.43
C LYS A 76 7.64 -3.95 -7.88
N ASN A 77 8.88 -3.70 -7.49
CA ASN A 77 9.77 -4.72 -6.91
C ASN A 77 9.68 -4.80 -5.39
N TYR A 78 8.98 -3.86 -4.74
CA TYR A 78 8.82 -3.83 -3.29
C TYR A 78 7.72 -4.77 -2.83
N VAL A 79 8.10 -5.76 -2.02
CA VAL A 79 7.18 -6.64 -1.30
C VAL A 79 7.07 -6.16 0.14
N PRO A 80 5.94 -5.57 0.56
CA PRO A 80 5.79 -5.11 1.93
C PRO A 80 5.84 -6.28 2.92
N PRO A 81 6.40 -6.08 4.13
CA PRO A 81 6.36 -7.08 5.18
C PRO A 81 4.93 -7.53 5.49
N LYS A 82 4.77 -8.83 5.79
CA LYS A 82 3.47 -9.45 6.08
C LYS A 82 2.82 -8.75 7.27
N GLY A 83 1.76 -7.97 7.02
CA GLY A 83 1.02 -7.24 8.05
C GLY A 83 0.98 -5.71 7.88
N GLU A 84 1.78 -5.12 6.99
CA GLU A 84 1.81 -3.66 6.77
C GLU A 84 0.74 -3.14 5.79
N THR A 85 -0.13 -4.01 5.27
CA THR A 85 -1.23 -3.55 4.42
C THR A 85 -2.22 -2.75 5.25
N LYS A 86 -2.19 -1.41 5.08
CA LYS A 86 -3.20 -0.52 5.66
C LYS A 86 -4.58 -1.08 5.32
N LYS A 87 -5.34 -1.47 6.34
CA LYS A 87 -6.74 -1.92 6.17
C LYS A 87 -7.48 -0.81 5.42
N LYS A 88 -7.95 -1.10 4.21
CA LYS A 88 -8.86 -0.20 3.51
C LYS A 88 -10.09 -0.02 4.39
N PHE A 89 -10.44 1.24 4.68
CA PHE A 89 -11.68 1.55 5.38
C PHE A 89 -12.84 0.95 4.58
N LYS A 90 -13.70 0.18 5.25
CA LYS A 90 -14.85 -0.46 4.62
C LYS A 90 -15.98 0.54 4.67
N ASP A 91 -16.49 0.92 3.50
CA ASP A 91 -17.68 1.77 3.40
C ASP A 91 -18.87 1.05 4.06
N PRO A 92 -19.55 1.64 5.06
CA PRO A 92 -20.72 1.05 5.70
C PRO A 92 -21.88 0.74 4.76
N ASN A 93 -21.99 1.47 3.65
CA ASN A 93 -23.07 1.34 2.66
C ASN A 93 -22.69 0.44 1.48
N ALA A 94 -21.42 -0.01 1.39
CA ALA A 94 -21.01 -0.90 0.31
C ALA A 94 -21.62 -2.31 0.50
N PRO A 95 -22.08 -2.96 -0.59
CA PRO A 95 -22.52 -4.34 -0.54
C PRO A 95 -21.47 -5.25 0.12
N LYS A 96 -21.90 -6.22 0.93
CA LYS A 96 -20.99 -7.16 1.59
C LYS A 96 -20.37 -8.08 0.55
N ARG A 97 -19.04 -8.16 0.54
CA ARG A 97 -18.31 -9.06 -0.38
C ARG A 97 -18.73 -10.52 -0.17
N PRO A 98 -18.86 -11.30 -1.26
CA PRO A 98 -19.21 -12.70 -1.16
C PRO A 98 -18.08 -13.51 -0.51
N PRO A 99 -18.40 -14.64 0.15
CA PRO A 99 -17.41 -15.52 0.72
C PRO A 99 -16.52 -16.14 -0.37
N SER A 100 -15.21 -16.26 -0.09
CA SER A 100 -14.29 -16.97 -0.97
C SER A 100 -14.44 -18.49 -0.86
N ALA A 101 -13.82 -19.23 -1.77
CA ALA A 101 -13.81 -20.70 -1.77
C ALA A 101 -13.38 -21.29 -0.41
N PHE A 102 -12.32 -20.73 0.18
CA PHE A 102 -11.86 -21.10 1.52
C PHE A 102 -12.90 -20.84 2.61
N PHE A 103 -13.64 -19.73 2.55
CA PHE A 103 -14.69 -19.45 3.53
C PHE A 103 -15.90 -20.37 3.36
N LEU A 104 -16.24 -20.75 2.13
CA LEU A 104 -17.26 -21.77 1.88
C LEU A 104 -16.85 -23.12 2.47
N PHE A 105 -15.61 -23.55 2.23
CA PHE A 105 -15.06 -24.74 2.85
C PHE A 105 -15.06 -24.66 4.39
N CYS A 106 -14.58 -23.55 4.96
CA CYS A 106 -14.61 -23.35 6.40
C CYS A 106 -16.04 -23.42 6.96
N SER A 107 -17.04 -22.90 6.24
CA SER A 107 -18.42 -22.94 6.72
C SER A 107 -18.96 -24.37 6.86
N GLU A 108 -18.54 -25.29 5.98
CA GLU A 108 -18.98 -26.69 5.99
C GLU A 108 -18.18 -27.54 6.99
N PHE A 109 -16.88 -27.26 7.17
CA PHE A 109 -15.99 -28.08 8.00
C PHE A 109 -15.83 -27.57 9.44
N ARG A 110 -16.08 -26.29 9.71
CA ARG A 110 -16.06 -25.73 11.07
C ARG A 110 -17.00 -26.44 12.05
N PRO A 111 -18.26 -26.76 11.72
CA PRO A 111 -19.12 -27.51 12.65
C PRO A 111 -18.63 -28.95 12.89
N LYS A 112 -18.02 -29.59 11.87
CA LYS A 112 -17.45 -30.95 12.01
C LYS A 112 -16.30 -30.97 13.01
N ILE A 113 -15.32 -30.07 12.83
CA ILE A 113 -14.16 -29.97 13.72
C ILE A 113 -14.57 -29.54 15.13
N LYS A 114 -15.56 -28.64 15.26
CA LYS A 114 -16.10 -28.26 16.57
C LYS A 114 -16.83 -29.41 17.25
N GLY A 115 -17.50 -30.29 16.49
CA GLY A 115 -18.12 -31.50 17.02
C GLY A 115 -17.10 -32.52 17.50
N GLU A 116 -16.04 -32.75 16.73
CA GLU A 116 -14.94 -33.66 17.10
C GLU A 116 -14.10 -33.11 18.26
N HIS A 117 -13.96 -31.79 18.34
CA HIS A 117 -13.16 -31.11 19.35
C HIS A 117 -13.91 -29.92 19.96
N PRO A 118 -14.90 -30.18 20.85
CA PRO A 118 -15.74 -29.13 21.42
C PRO A 118 -14.98 -28.16 22.33
N GLY A 119 -13.78 -28.52 22.80
CA GLY A 119 -12.91 -27.68 23.62
C GLY A 119 -11.97 -26.75 22.85
N LEU A 120 -11.87 -26.86 21.51
CA LEU A 120 -10.98 -25.99 20.74
C LEU A 120 -11.56 -24.58 20.61
N SER A 121 -10.68 -23.58 20.74
CA SER A 121 -11.06 -22.19 20.51
C SER A 121 -11.42 -21.98 19.03
N ILE A 122 -12.25 -20.98 18.74
CA ILE A 122 -12.60 -20.60 17.37
C ILE A 122 -11.33 -20.31 16.54
N GLY A 123 -10.30 -19.74 17.17
CA GLY A 123 -9.03 -19.45 16.52
C GLY A 123 -8.27 -20.72 16.13
N ASP A 124 -8.25 -21.73 16.99
CA ASP A 124 -7.54 -22.99 16.73
C ASP A 124 -8.27 -23.83 15.68
N VAL A 125 -9.60 -23.84 15.71
CA VAL A 125 -10.40 -24.45 14.62
C VAL A 125 -10.10 -23.78 13.28
N ALA A 126 -9.98 -22.44 13.25
CA ALA A 126 -9.64 -21.72 12.01
C ALA A 126 -8.22 -22.04 11.51
N LYS A 127 -7.23 -22.21 12.39
CA LYS A 127 -5.88 -22.66 12.01
C LYS A 127 -5.91 -24.06 11.38
N LYS A 128 -6.58 -25.01 12.04
CA LYS A 128 -6.72 -26.40 11.54
C LYS A 128 -7.41 -26.45 10.17
N LEU A 129 -8.45 -25.63 9.96
CA LEU A 129 -9.11 -25.49 8.66
C LEU A 129 -8.19 -24.90 7.58
N GLY A 130 -7.34 -23.93 7.94
CA GLY A 130 -6.35 -23.35 7.04
C GLY A 130 -5.32 -24.37 6.57
N GLU A 131 -4.82 -25.20 7.48
CA GLU A 131 -3.90 -26.31 7.17
C GLU A 131 -4.58 -27.36 6.29
N MET A 132 -5.80 -27.77 6.66
CA MET A 132 -6.58 -28.73 5.88
C MET A 132 -6.82 -28.22 4.46
N TRP A 133 -7.23 -26.96 4.29
CA TRP A 133 -7.40 -26.36 2.98
C TRP A 133 -6.10 -26.33 2.18
N ASN A 134 -4.95 -26.02 2.78
CA ASN A 134 -3.69 -26.04 2.04
C ASN A 134 -3.34 -27.46 1.54
N ASN A 135 -3.69 -28.49 2.32
CA ASN A 135 -3.43 -29.89 2.01
C ASN A 135 -4.50 -30.54 1.10
N THR A 136 -5.71 -29.96 0.98
CA THR A 136 -6.77 -30.45 0.08
C THR A 136 -6.35 -30.34 -1.39
N ALA A 137 -6.66 -31.36 -2.19
CA ALA A 137 -6.35 -31.40 -3.62
C ALA A 137 -7.08 -30.31 -4.41
N ALA A 138 -6.54 -29.90 -5.55
CA ALA A 138 -7.15 -28.89 -6.41
C ALA A 138 -8.56 -29.31 -6.89
N ASP A 139 -8.78 -30.61 -7.12
CA ASP A 139 -10.07 -31.14 -7.58
C ASP A 139 -11.17 -30.98 -6.52
N GLU A 140 -10.84 -31.19 -5.25
CA GLU A 140 -11.77 -31.00 -4.14
C GLU A 140 -12.03 -29.51 -3.85
N LYS A 141 -11.07 -28.63 -4.16
CA LYS A 141 -11.24 -27.17 -4.08
C LYS A 141 -12.09 -26.61 -5.21
N GLN A 142 -12.03 -27.24 -6.38
CA GLN A 142 -12.69 -26.80 -7.60
C GLN A 142 -14.20 -26.48 -7.45
N PRO A 143 -15.04 -27.30 -6.78
CA PRO A 143 -16.45 -26.96 -6.56
C PRO A 143 -16.63 -25.71 -5.70
N TYR A 144 -15.78 -25.49 -4.69
CA TYR A 144 -15.82 -24.28 -3.85
C TYR A 144 -15.37 -23.05 -4.62
N GLU A 145 -14.35 -23.17 -5.47
CA GLU A 145 -13.90 -22.09 -6.37
C GLU A 145 -14.98 -21.71 -7.38
N LYS A 146 -15.63 -22.70 -8.01
CA LYS A 146 -16.76 -22.46 -8.92
C LYS A 146 -17.94 -21.79 -8.21
N LYS A 147 -18.29 -22.23 -6.99
CA LYS A 147 -19.35 -21.61 -6.16
C LYS A 147 -18.98 -20.15 -5.81
N ALA A 148 -17.74 -19.92 -5.37
CA ALA A 148 -17.26 -18.58 -5.04
C ALA A 148 -17.22 -17.65 -6.25
N ALA A 149 -16.80 -18.15 -7.42
CA ALA A 149 -16.80 -17.40 -8.67
C ALA A 149 -18.23 -16.95 -9.06
N LYS A 150 -19.23 -17.84 -8.97
CA LYS A 150 -20.64 -17.49 -9.22
C LYS A 150 -21.17 -16.44 -8.24
N LEU A 151 -20.80 -16.52 -6.95
CA LEU A 151 -21.20 -15.52 -5.97
C LEU A 151 -20.52 -14.17 -6.21
N LYS A 152 -19.26 -14.18 -6.67
CA LYS A 152 -18.51 -13.00 -7.07
C LYS A 152 -19.15 -12.31 -8.28
N GLU A 153 -19.51 -13.07 -9.31
CA GLU A 153 -20.18 -12.55 -10.50
C GLU A 153 -21.52 -11.87 -10.16
N LYS A 154 -22.32 -12.49 -9.27
CA LYS A 154 -23.57 -11.89 -8.77
C LYS A 154 -23.37 -10.61 -7.97
N TYR A 155 -22.19 -10.41 -7.37
CA TYR A 155 -21.86 -9.23 -6.59
C TYR A 155 -21.31 -8.10 -7.48
N GLU A 156 -20.63 -8.46 -8.57
CA GLU A 156 -20.08 -7.51 -9.54
C GLU A 156 -21.14 -7.02 -10.56
N LYS A 157 -22.27 -7.73 -10.67
CA LYS A 157 -23.44 -7.35 -11.45
C LYS A 157 -24.39 -6.45 -10.66
#